data_AF-A0A6P0J3H0-F1
#
_entry.id   AF-A0A6P0J3H0-F1
#
_cell.length_a   1.000
_cell.length_b   1.000
_cell.length_c   1.000
_cell.angle_alpha   90.00
_cell.angle_beta   90.00
_cell.angle_gamma   90.00
#
_symmetry.space_group_name_H-M   'P 1'
#
loop_
_entity.id
_entity.type
_entity.pdbx_description
1 polymer ?
#
loop_
_entity_poly.entity_id
_entity_poly.type
_entity_poly.pdbx_seq_one_letter_code
_entity_poly.pdbx_strand_id
1 'polypeptide(L)' 'MKVATTPVETNPIVLRMPPAWAMDDDQFFEFCQINRDLRIERTLDGEIIVMPPTGGETSQKNSNINFQ' A
#
# COMPACT_ATOMS: atom_id res chain seq x y z
N MET A 1 -4.34 20.97 21.50
CA MET A 1 -3.88 19.58 21.73
C MET A 1 -2.75 19.33 20.73
N LYS A 2 -1.53 19.01 21.19
CA LYS A 2 -0.41 18.68 20.32
C LYS A 2 -0.52 17.19 19.98
N VAL A 3 -0.95 16.86 18.76
CA VAL A 3 -0.89 15.48 18.28
C VAL A 3 0.57 15.19 18.00
N ALA A 4 1.19 14.37 18.84
CA ALA A 4 2.52 13.83 18.58
C ALA A 4 2.37 12.69 17.57
N THR A 5 2.57 12.99 16.30
CA THR A 5 2.66 11.97 15.25
C THR A 5 4.05 11.35 15.36
N THR A 6 4.16 10.17 15.95
CA THR A 6 5.35 9.32 15.80
C THR A 6 5.47 8.95 14.32
N PRO A 7 6.66 9.06 13.69
CA PRO A 7 6.86 8.58 12.33
C PRO A 7 6.58 7.08 12.31
N VAL A 8 5.50 6.67 11.63
CA VAL A 8 5.29 5.27 11.29
C VAL A 8 6.17 4.99 10.09
N GLU A 9 7.12 4.07 10.23
CA GLU A 9 7.95 3.57 9.13
C GLU A 9 7.04 3.08 7.99
N THR A 10 6.94 3.86 6.91
CA THR A 10 6.08 3.54 5.75
C THR A 10 6.82 2.69 4.74
N ASN A 11 7.35 1.54 5.16
CA ASN A 11 8.00 0.61 4.24
C ASN A 11 6.97 -0.35 3.65
N PRO A 12 7.08 -0.68 2.35
CA PRO A 12 6.21 -1.67 1.72
C PRO A 12 6.44 -3.05 2.35
N ILE A 13 5.35 -3.80 2.54
CA ILE A 13 5.42 -5.18 3.00
C ILE A 13 5.37 -6.08 1.76
N VAL A 14 6.35 -6.97 1.64
CA VAL A 14 6.40 -7.98 0.58
C VAL A 14 5.97 -9.33 1.14
N LEU A 15 4.91 -9.90 0.57
CA LEU A 15 4.38 -11.21 0.91
C LEU A 15 4.81 -12.21 -0.16
N ARG A 16 5.51 -13.26 0.28
CA ARG A 16 5.94 -14.39 -0.55
C ARG A 16 5.03 -15.57 -0.22
N MET A 17 4.17 -15.93 -1.16
CA MET A 17 3.25 -17.05 -0.97
C MET A 17 3.85 -18.35 -1.51
N PRO A 18 3.56 -19.51 -0.87
CA PRO A 18 3.87 -20.80 -1.47
C PRO A 18 3.16 -20.97 -2.82
N PRO A 19 3.71 -21.77 -3.76
CA PRO A 19 3.09 -21.98 -5.08
C PRO A 19 1.65 -22.51 -5.02
N ALA A 20 1.29 -23.24 -3.96
CA ALA A 20 -0.08 -23.73 -3.75
C ALA A 20 -1.12 -22.62 -3.56
N TRP A 21 -0.70 -21.39 -3.27
CA TRP A 21 -1.53 -20.20 -3.11
C TRP A 21 -1.28 -19.15 -4.20
N ALA A 22 -0.66 -19.56 -5.31
CA ALA A 22 -0.57 -18.71 -6.48
C ALA A 22 -1.98 -18.43 -7.00
N MET A 23 -2.30 -17.14 -7.12
CA MET A 23 -3.56 -16.69 -7.69
C MET A 23 -3.38 -16.45 -9.19
N ASP A 24 -4.37 -16.83 -9.99
CA ASP A 24 -4.47 -16.33 -11.37
C ASP A 24 -4.88 -14.85 -11.40
N ASP A 25 -5.09 -14.30 -12.58
CA ASP A 25 -5.40 -12.87 -12.74
C ASP A 25 -6.78 -12.50 -12.16
N ASP A 26 -7.78 -13.37 -12.30
CA ASP A 26 -9.14 -13.13 -11.82
C ASP A 26 -9.21 -13.22 -10.29
N GLN A 27 -8.55 -14.23 -9.71
CA GLN A 27 -8.42 -14.39 -8.26
C GLN A 27 -7.63 -13.25 -7.63
N PHE A 28 -6.54 -12.83 -8.27
CA PHE A 28 -5.78 -11.68 -7.78
C PHE A 28 -6.60 -10.39 -7.88
N PHE A 29 -7.39 -10.22 -8.94
CA PHE A 29 -8.30 -9.10 -9.05
C PHE A 29 -9.35 -9.12 -7.94
N GLU A 30 -10.01 -10.25 -7.68
CA GLU A 30 -10.98 -10.39 -6.58
C GLU A 30 -10.34 -10.10 -5.21
N PHE A 31 -9.13 -10.62 -4.97
CA PHE A 31 -8.35 -10.32 -3.76
C PHE A 31 -8.15 -8.81 -3.57
N CYS A 32 -7.81 -8.09 -4.64
CA CYS A 32 -7.71 -6.62 -4.62
C CYS A 32 -9.09 -5.95 -4.40
N GLN A 33 -10.18 -6.49 -4.96
CA GLN A 33 -11.53 -5.96 -4.74
C GLN A 33 -12.02 -6.13 -3.29
N ILE A 34 -11.64 -7.21 -2.62
CA ILE A 34 -11.94 -7.42 -1.20
C ILE A 34 -11.12 -6.45 -0.34
N ASN A 35 -9.87 -6.20 -0.71
CA ASN A 35 -8.95 -5.33 0.02
C ASN A 35 -8.80 -3.94 -0.64
N ARG A 36 -9.92 -3.34 -1.08
CA ARG A 36 -9.94 -2.07 -1.85
C ARG A 36 -9.26 -0.88 -1.17
N ASP A 37 -9.20 -0.89 0.16
CA ASP A 37 -8.56 0.18 0.93
C ASP A 37 -7.02 0.08 0.93
N LEU A 38 -6.48 -1.06 0.48
CA LEU A 38 -5.05 -1.30 0.37
C LEU A 38 -4.58 -1.06 -1.07
N ARG A 39 -3.39 -0.48 -1.21
CA ARG A 39 -2.67 -0.45 -2.48
C ARG A 39 -1.85 -1.73 -2.59
N ILE A 40 -2.32 -2.65 -3.43
CA ILE A 40 -1.76 -3.98 -3.63
C ILE A 40 -1.18 -4.08 -5.05
N GLU A 41 0.05 -4.56 -5.17
CA GLU A 41 0.75 -4.78 -6.44
C GLU A 41 1.27 -6.23 -6.49
N ARG A 42 1.34 -6.84 -7.68
CA ARG A 42 1.93 -8.17 -7.89
C ARG A 42 3.10 -8.06 -8.86
N THR A 43 4.26 -8.59 -8.49
CA THR A 43 5.45 -8.63 -9.35
C THR A 43 5.37 -9.75 -10.38
N LEU A 44 6.26 -9.74 -11.38
CA LEU A 44 6.38 -10.84 -12.35
C LEU A 44 6.74 -12.17 -11.70
N ASP A 45 7.45 -12.14 -10.56
CA ASP A 45 7.83 -13.32 -9.80
C ASP A 45 6.68 -13.83 -8.89
N GLY A 46 5.52 -13.15 -8.90
CA GLY A 46 4.35 -13.52 -8.09
C GLY A 46 4.40 -13.03 -6.65
N GLU A 47 5.33 -12.13 -6.30
CA GLU A 47 5.37 -11.51 -4.97
C GLU A 47 4.26 -10.46 -4.86
N ILE A 48 3.61 -10.39 -3.69
CA ILE A 48 2.54 -9.42 -3.42
C ILE A 48 3.12 -8.30 -2.58
N ILE A 49 3.02 -7.06 -3.05
CA ILE A 49 3.50 -5.86 -2.38
C ILE A 49 2.28 -5.10 -1.85
N VAL A 50 2.25 -4.86 -0.54
CA VAL A 50 1.25 -3.99 0.10
C VAL A 50 1.94 -2.67 0.44
N MET A 51 1.54 -1.62 -0.25
CA MET A 51 2.03 -0.27 -0.01
C MET A 51 1.29 0.36 1.17
N PRO A 52 2.00 1.02 2.10
CA PRO A 52 1.34 1.76 3.18
C PRO A 52 0.49 2.91 2.61
N PRO A 53 -0.56 3.34 3.32
CA PRO A 53 -1.41 4.44 2.85
C PRO A 53 -0.60 5.73 2.72
N THR A 54 -0.58 6.31 1.52
CA THR A 54 -0.08 7.67 1.30
C THR A 54 -1.07 8.68 1.86
N GLY A 55 -1.06 8.93 3.17
CA GLY A 55 -2.08 9.83 3.75
C GLY A 55 -1.92 10.35 5.18
N GLY A 56 -0.88 10.01 5.93
CA GLY A 56 -0.73 10.52 7.31
C GLY A 56 0.00 11.87 7.42
N GLU A 57 1.12 12.02 6.70
CA GLU A 57 2.03 13.17 6.87
C GLU A 57 2.11 14.10 5.64
N THR A 58 1.58 13.67 4.49
CA THR A 58 1.64 14.45 3.24
C THR A 58 0.68 15.63 3.21
N SER A 59 -0.30 15.71 4.13
CA SER A 59 -1.16 16.89 4.25
C SER A 59 -0.38 18.15 4.69
N GLN A 60 0.69 18.01 5.49
CA GLN A 60 1.46 19.18 5.96
C GLN A 60 2.51 19.68 4.95
N LYS A 61 2.93 18.84 4.00
CA LYS A 61 3.95 19.23 3.00
C LYS A 61 3.36 19.64 1.64
N ASN A 62 2.12 19.24 1.31
CA ASN A 62 1.48 19.65 0.05
C ASN A 62 0.87 21.06 0.04
N SER A 63 0.76 21.72 1.20
CA SER A 63 0.32 23.12 1.26
C SER A 63 1.30 24.08 0.59
N ASN A 64 2.56 23.67 0.36
CA ASN A 64 3.60 24.52 -0.22
C ASN A 64 3.74 24.39 -1.75
N ILE A 65 2.92 23.56 -2.41
CA ILE A 65 2.92 23.42 -3.88
C ILE A 65 1.59 23.78 -4.55
N ASN A 66 0.59 24.26 -3.79
CA ASN A 66 -0.66 24.82 -4.33
C ASN A 66 -0.74 26.36 -4.25
N PHE A 67 0.34 27.03 -3.86
CA PHE A 67 0.49 28.48 -3.98
C PHE A 67 1.67 28.80 -4.90
N GLN A 68 1.44 28.68 -6.21
CA GLN A 68 2.12 29.49 -7.22
C GLN A 68 1.06 30.23 -8.01
#